data_AF-X1MDS7-F1
#
_entry.id   AF-X1MDS7-F1
#
_cell.length_a   1.000
_cell.length_b   1.000
_cell.length_c   1.000
_cell.angle_alpha   90.00
_cell.angle_beta   90.00
_cell.angle_gamma   90.00
#
_symmetry.space_group_name_H-M   'P 1'
#
loop_
_entity.id
_entity.type
_entity.pdbx_description
1 polymer ?
#
loop_
_entity_poly.entity_id
_entity_poly.type
_entity_poly.pdbx_seq_one_letter_code
_entity_poly.pdbx_strand_id
1 'polypeptide(L)'
;MNGSRVNPNATKDIFQDYDIVNLVTDVEPFKDENYILSHFGETIIIQKPEDNIYPPPVGDGRYNYLMQLVDGNRIDLSFFNINRIDELRKDSLTEVLLDKDHIIPNLLDPSESSYLIKQPTEKLFNDCCDEFIFGLGSHIPKTIWRKELPLLKTYIDVVLRKP
;
A
#
# COMPACT_ATOMS: atom_id res chain seq x y z
N MET A 1 -6.26 9.92 -5.99
CA MET A 1 -5.63 9.97 -4.65
C MET A 1 -6.21 8.84 -3.86
N ASN A 2 -5.36 8.11 -3.14
CA ASN A 2 -5.78 6.92 -2.43
C ASN A 2 -5.44 7.02 -0.93
N GLY A 3 -5.70 5.94 -0.20
CA GLY A 3 -5.18 5.75 1.15
C GLY A 3 -5.96 6.48 2.23
N SER A 4 -5.30 6.73 3.37
CA SER A 4 -5.97 7.19 4.59
C SER A 4 -6.57 8.60 4.47
N ARG A 5 -6.06 9.45 3.56
CA ARG A 5 -6.55 10.82 3.39
C ARG A 5 -7.93 10.91 2.74
N VAL A 6 -8.28 9.92 1.91
CA VAL A 6 -9.60 9.81 1.29
C VAL A 6 -10.55 8.92 2.11
N ASN A 7 -10.04 8.25 3.15
CA ASN A 7 -10.88 7.44 4.04
C ASN A 7 -11.71 8.35 4.97
N PRO A 8 -13.05 8.34 4.87
CA PRO A 8 -13.91 9.18 5.73
C PRO A 8 -13.86 8.76 7.20
N ASN A 9 -13.48 7.52 7.51
CA ASN A 9 -13.42 6.97 8.86
C ASN A 9 -12.02 7.06 9.50
N ALA A 10 -11.00 7.40 8.72
CA ALA A 10 -9.64 7.52 9.25
C ALA A 10 -9.54 8.76 10.15
N THR A 11 -8.78 8.61 11.25
CA THR A 11 -8.43 9.77 12.08
C THR A 11 -7.46 10.64 11.29
N LYS A 12 -7.85 11.90 11.09
CA LYS A 12 -7.01 12.86 10.37
C LYS A 12 -5.93 13.40 11.30
N ASP A 13 -4.68 13.24 10.91
CA ASP A 13 -3.52 13.74 11.65
C ASP A 13 -2.39 14.16 10.71
N ILE A 14 -1.30 14.62 11.32
CA ILE A 14 -0.11 15.11 10.61
C ILE A 14 0.78 13.98 10.05
N PHE A 15 0.49 12.72 10.40
CA PHE A 15 1.25 11.54 9.98
C PHE A 15 0.58 10.82 8.80
N GLN A 16 -0.48 11.38 8.23
CA GLN A 16 -1.09 10.82 7.03
C GLN A 16 -0.23 11.08 5.79
N ASP A 17 0.14 10.02 5.11
CA ASP A 17 0.85 10.08 3.83
C ASP A 17 -0.08 10.52 2.69
N TYR A 18 0.51 10.98 1.59
CA TYR A 18 -0.20 11.29 0.35
C TYR A 18 0.04 10.19 -0.69
N ASP A 19 -0.98 9.38 -0.96
CA ASP A 19 -0.95 8.38 -2.05
C ASP A 19 -1.50 8.99 -3.35
N ILE A 20 -0.61 9.42 -4.24
CA ILE A 20 -0.97 10.10 -5.49
C ILE A 20 -0.71 9.19 -6.69
N VAL A 21 -1.78 8.90 -7.41
CA VAL A 21 -1.76 8.05 -8.61
C VAL A 21 -2.01 8.90 -9.85
N ASN A 22 -1.10 8.81 -10.82
CA ASN A 22 -1.20 9.48 -12.10
C ASN A 22 -1.33 8.46 -13.23
N LEU A 23 -2.44 8.55 -13.96
CA LEU A 23 -2.63 7.85 -15.22
C LEU A 23 -1.99 8.66 -16.35
N VAL A 24 -1.05 8.05 -17.06
CA VAL A 24 -0.26 8.72 -18.11
C VAL A 24 -0.29 7.91 -19.40
N THR A 25 -0.11 8.57 -20.53
CA THR A 25 -0.01 7.88 -21.84
C THR A 25 1.33 7.17 -22.00
N ASP A 26 2.39 7.72 -21.39
CA ASP A 26 3.73 7.14 -21.33
C ASP A 26 4.36 7.42 -19.96
N VAL A 27 5.03 6.41 -19.40
CA VAL A 27 5.69 6.47 -18.09
C VAL A 27 7.13 6.96 -18.22
N GLU A 28 7.79 6.78 -19.37
CA GLU A 28 9.22 7.09 -19.54
C GLU A 28 9.63 8.51 -19.13
N PRO A 29 8.87 9.58 -19.44
CA PRO A 29 9.27 10.94 -19.04
C PRO A 29 9.35 11.13 -17.52
N PHE A 30 8.58 10.35 -16.75
CA PHE A 30 8.49 10.47 -15.30
C PHE A 30 9.59 9.69 -14.57
N LYS A 31 10.42 8.93 -15.29
CA LYS A 31 11.61 8.27 -14.72
C LYS A 31 12.77 9.24 -14.47
N ASP A 32 12.72 10.44 -15.04
CA ASP A 32 13.68 11.49 -14.72
C ASP A 32 13.35 12.10 -13.35
N GLU A 33 14.17 11.74 -12.36
CA GLU A 33 14.06 12.25 -11.01
C GLU A 33 14.15 13.79 -10.95
N ASN A 34 14.97 14.43 -11.81
CA ASN A 34 15.09 15.88 -11.80
C ASN A 34 13.79 16.56 -12.25
N TYR A 35 13.10 15.95 -13.23
CA TYR A 35 11.80 16.42 -13.65
C TYR A 35 10.81 16.36 -12.49
N ILE A 36 10.72 15.23 -11.78
CA ILE A 36 9.83 15.09 -10.63
C ILE A 36 10.17 16.11 -9.54
N LEU A 37 11.42 16.16 -9.09
CA LEU A 37 11.84 17.04 -8.00
C LEU A 37 11.68 18.52 -8.31
N SER A 38 11.70 18.93 -9.58
CA SER A 38 11.44 20.33 -9.95
C SER A 38 10.01 20.80 -9.61
N HIS A 39 9.08 19.88 -9.37
CA HIS A 39 7.68 20.18 -9.02
C HIS A 39 7.37 20.01 -7.52
N PHE A 40 8.30 19.47 -6.73
CA PHE A 40 8.14 19.23 -5.30
C PHE A 40 9.14 20.04 -4.47
N GLY A 41 8.93 20.10 -3.16
CA GLY A 41 9.85 20.76 -2.23
C GLY A 41 11.13 19.95 -1.99
N GLU A 42 11.98 20.46 -1.09
CA GLU A 42 13.20 19.75 -0.69
C GLU A 42 12.89 18.38 -0.07
N THR A 43 13.63 17.35 -0.49
CA THR A 43 13.47 15.96 -0.07
C THR A 43 14.56 15.52 0.91
N ILE A 44 14.19 14.77 1.94
CA ILE A 44 15.12 14.08 2.85
C ILE A 44 15.62 12.78 2.21
N ILE A 45 14.69 11.96 1.71
CA ILE A 45 14.99 10.69 1.06
C ILE A 45 13.97 10.41 -0.04
N ILE A 46 14.45 9.80 -1.11
CA ILE A 46 13.66 9.32 -2.24
C ILE A 46 13.98 7.85 -2.43
N GLN A 47 12.96 7.03 -2.56
CA GLN A 47 13.09 5.64 -2.99
C GLN A 47 12.38 5.46 -4.33
N LYS A 48 13.03 4.76 -5.26
CA LYS A 48 12.49 4.39 -6.56
C LYS A 48 12.45 2.86 -6.65
N PRO A 49 11.35 2.22 -6.20
CA PRO A 49 11.24 0.76 -6.14
C PRO A 49 11.61 0.06 -7.45
N GLU A 50 11.29 0.68 -8.58
CA GLU A 50 11.53 0.15 -9.91
C GLU A 50 13.01 0.15 -10.33
N ASP A 51 13.84 0.95 -9.68
CA ASP A 51 15.28 1.03 -9.92
C ASP A 51 16.09 0.18 -8.92
N ASN A 52 15.42 -0.44 -7.95
CA ASN A 52 16.11 -1.18 -6.88
C ASN A 52 16.64 -2.53 -7.36
N ILE A 53 17.79 -2.93 -6.81
CA ILE A 53 18.30 -4.30 -6.95
C ILE A 53 17.68 -5.22 -5.87
N TYR A 54 17.47 -4.68 -4.66
CA TYR A 54 16.92 -5.42 -3.54
C TYR A 54 15.97 -4.52 -2.70
N PRO A 55 14.70 -4.91 -2.52
CA PRO A 55 14.03 -5.97 -3.29
C PRO A 55 14.05 -5.65 -4.80
N PRO A 56 14.06 -6.66 -5.68
CA PRO A 56 13.95 -6.44 -7.10
C PRO A 56 12.61 -5.77 -7.45
N PRO A 57 12.53 -5.06 -8.58
CA PRO A 57 11.32 -4.37 -8.96
C PRO A 57 10.20 -5.37 -9.26
N VAL A 58 8.96 -4.97 -9.01
CA VAL A 58 7.77 -5.80 -9.32
C VAL A 58 7.64 -5.99 -10.84
N GLY A 59 8.04 -4.99 -11.63
CA GLY A 59 8.05 -5.07 -13.09
C GLY A 59 6.65 -5.06 -13.71
N ASP A 60 5.65 -4.49 -13.04
CA ASP A 60 4.28 -4.43 -13.54
C ASP A 60 4.03 -3.22 -14.48
N GLY A 61 5.07 -2.42 -14.77
CA GLY A 61 5.00 -1.25 -15.64
C GLY A 61 4.55 0.04 -14.93
N ARG A 62 4.41 0.02 -13.60
CA ARG A 62 4.33 1.25 -12.80
C ARG A 62 5.73 1.84 -12.64
N TYR A 63 5.79 3.12 -12.29
CA TYR A 63 7.00 3.76 -11.78
C TYR A 63 6.64 4.59 -10.56
N ASN A 64 7.28 4.30 -9.43
CA ASN A 64 6.91 4.83 -8.12
C ASN A 64 8.06 5.67 -7.54
N TYR A 65 7.68 6.78 -6.89
CA TYR A 65 8.55 7.55 -6.04
C TYR A 65 7.96 7.54 -4.63
N LEU A 66 8.73 7.06 -3.66
CA LEU A 66 8.40 7.19 -2.25
C LEU A 66 9.29 8.31 -1.70
N MET A 67 8.69 9.43 -1.35
CA MET A 67 9.39 10.67 -1.00
C MET A 67 9.06 11.08 0.42
N GLN A 68 10.09 11.32 1.22
CA GLN A 68 9.97 12.04 2.49
C GLN A 68 10.47 13.47 2.28
N LEU A 69 9.60 14.45 2.44
CA LEU A 69 9.92 15.87 2.30
C LEU A 69 10.46 16.45 3.62
N VAL A 70 11.23 17.53 3.49
CA VAL A 70 11.83 18.27 4.64
C VAL A 70 10.77 18.92 5.53
N ASP A 71 9.61 19.26 4.98
CA ASP A 71 8.48 19.81 5.72
C ASP A 71 7.73 18.78 6.58
N GLY A 72 8.15 17.50 6.53
CA GLY A 72 7.58 16.38 7.25
C GLY A 72 6.55 15.58 6.47
N ASN A 73 6.07 16.06 5.32
CA ASN A 73 5.13 15.33 4.50
C ASN A 73 5.78 14.13 3.81
N ARG A 74 5.04 13.04 3.71
CA ARG A 74 5.40 11.88 2.91
C ARG A 74 4.44 11.72 1.73
N ILE A 75 5.00 11.43 0.57
CA ILE A 75 4.25 11.25 -0.68
C ILE A 75 4.69 9.93 -1.32
N ASP A 76 3.72 9.06 -1.54
CA ASP A 76 3.86 7.87 -2.36
C ASP A 76 3.23 8.21 -3.74
N LEU A 77 4.10 8.51 -4.71
CA LEU A 77 3.72 9.01 -6.04
C LEU A 77 3.89 7.89 -7.08
N SER A 78 2.81 7.52 -7.74
CA SER A 78 2.77 6.45 -8.74
C SER A 78 2.40 6.97 -10.12
N PHE A 79 3.10 6.47 -11.13
CA PHE A 79 2.79 6.68 -12.55
C PHE A 79 2.52 5.34 -13.22
N PHE A 80 1.42 5.25 -13.98
CA PHE A 80 1.18 4.08 -14.81
C PHE A 80 0.32 4.36 -16.03
N ASN A 81 0.39 3.45 -17.00
CA ASN A 81 -0.25 3.64 -18.28
C ASN A 81 -1.78 3.70 -18.16
N ILE A 82 -2.38 4.67 -18.85
CA ILE A 82 -3.82 4.92 -18.91
C ILE A 82 -4.64 3.69 -19.33
N ASN A 83 -4.07 2.76 -20.08
CA ASN A 83 -4.71 1.50 -20.46
C ASN A 83 -5.05 0.60 -19.25
N ARG A 84 -4.49 0.88 -18.07
CA ARG A 84 -4.78 0.16 -16.81
C ARG A 84 -5.84 0.87 -15.95
N ILE A 85 -6.64 1.77 -16.52
CA ILE A 85 -7.65 2.56 -15.80
C ILE A 85 -8.63 1.71 -14.96
N ASP A 86 -8.93 0.48 -15.39
CA ASP A 86 -9.80 -0.44 -14.65
C ASP A 86 -9.22 -0.85 -13.28
N GLU A 87 -7.92 -0.69 -13.06
CA GLU A 87 -7.29 -0.96 -11.76
C GLU A 87 -7.73 0.01 -10.68
N LEU A 88 -8.20 1.21 -11.04
CA LEU A 88 -8.75 2.18 -10.09
C LEU A 88 -9.96 1.61 -9.33
N ARG A 89 -10.69 0.64 -9.90
CA ARG A 89 -11.83 0.01 -9.22
C ARG A 89 -11.44 -1.02 -8.17
N LYS A 90 -10.18 -1.44 -8.12
CA LYS A 90 -9.71 -2.46 -7.17
C LYS A 90 -9.59 -1.92 -5.75
N ASP A 91 -9.31 -0.62 -5.62
CA ASP A 91 -9.17 0.07 -4.35
C ASP A 91 -10.37 0.99 -4.12
N SER A 92 -11.19 0.67 -3.11
CA SER A 92 -12.36 1.46 -2.78
C SER A 92 -12.03 2.77 -2.06
N LEU A 93 -10.80 2.98 -1.62
CA LEU A 93 -10.30 4.24 -1.10
C LEU A 93 -9.64 5.02 -2.25
N THR A 94 -10.41 5.41 -3.24
CA THR A 94 -9.93 6.18 -4.41
C THR A 94 -10.80 7.42 -4.64
N GLU A 95 -10.18 8.60 -4.62
CA GLU A 95 -10.81 9.88 -4.99
C GLU A 95 -10.17 10.46 -6.25
N VAL A 96 -11.00 10.85 -7.22
CA VAL A 96 -10.55 11.47 -8.48
C VAL A 96 -10.34 12.96 -8.25
N LEU A 97 -9.09 13.41 -8.31
CA LEU A 97 -8.75 14.84 -8.16
C LEU A 97 -8.88 15.61 -9.48
N LEU A 98 -8.57 14.97 -10.60
CA LEU A 98 -8.59 15.56 -11.93
C LEU A 98 -8.77 14.48 -12.99
N ASP A 99 -9.70 14.72 -13.93
CA ASP A 99 -9.84 13.96 -15.16
C ASP A 99 -9.85 14.94 -16.35
N LYS A 100 -8.83 14.86 -17.20
CA LYS A 100 -8.66 15.78 -18.33
C LYS A 100 -9.46 15.37 -19.57
N ASP A 101 -9.69 14.08 -19.73
CA ASP A 101 -10.28 13.50 -20.95
C ASP A 101 -11.67 12.90 -20.70
N HIS A 102 -12.17 12.97 -19.46
CA HIS A 102 -13.45 12.41 -19.02
C HIS A 102 -13.56 10.90 -19.27
N ILE A 103 -12.45 10.19 -19.12
CA ILE A 103 -12.35 8.75 -19.37
C ILE A 103 -12.43 7.92 -18.08
N ILE A 104 -12.27 8.55 -16.91
CA ILE A 104 -12.29 7.84 -15.64
C ILE A 104 -13.74 7.38 -15.39
N PRO A 105 -13.96 6.07 -15.14
CA PRO A 105 -15.31 5.60 -14.87
C PRO A 105 -15.84 6.22 -13.58
N ASN A 106 -17.17 6.33 -13.47
CA ASN A 106 -17.79 6.71 -12.20
C ASN A 106 -17.34 5.73 -11.10
N LEU A 107 -16.58 6.25 -10.16
CA LEU A 107 -16.17 5.54 -8.95
C LEU A 107 -17.22 5.76 -7.87
N LEU A 108 -17.36 4.79 -6.97
CA LEU A 108 -18.14 4.96 -5.76
C LEU A 108 -17.43 5.91 -4.80
N ASP A 109 -18.17 6.49 -3.86
CA ASP A 109 -17.58 7.30 -2.81
C ASP A 109 -16.52 6.49 -2.02
N PRO A 110 -15.38 7.11 -1.67
CA PRO A 110 -14.32 6.42 -0.94
C PRO A 110 -14.83 5.73 0.33
N SER A 111 -14.52 4.44 0.45
CA SER A 111 -14.91 3.63 1.61
C SER A 111 -13.90 2.52 1.86
N GLU A 112 -13.98 1.87 3.02
CA GLU A 112 -13.09 0.76 3.39
C GLU A 112 -13.55 -0.59 2.80
N SER A 113 -14.56 -0.59 1.92
CA SER A 113 -15.25 -1.80 1.47
C SER A 113 -14.35 -2.85 0.80
N SER A 114 -13.32 -2.45 0.06
CA SER A 114 -12.34 -3.38 -0.53
C SER A 114 -11.41 -4.03 0.50
N TYR A 115 -11.28 -3.44 1.70
CA TYR A 115 -10.43 -3.91 2.79
C TYR A 115 -11.19 -4.77 3.81
N LEU A 116 -12.52 -4.77 3.76
CA LEU A 116 -13.33 -5.58 4.66
C LEU A 116 -13.19 -7.07 4.34
N ILE A 117 -12.97 -7.87 5.37
CA ILE A 117 -12.97 -9.33 5.26
C ILE A 117 -14.32 -9.81 4.75
N LYS A 118 -14.28 -10.77 3.83
CA LYS A 118 -15.48 -11.45 3.33
C LYS A 118 -15.80 -12.62 4.24
N GLN A 119 -17.06 -13.05 4.22
CA GLN A 119 -17.47 -14.25 4.93
C GLN A 119 -16.61 -15.44 4.45
N PRO A 120 -15.91 -16.15 5.36
CA PRO A 120 -15.10 -17.29 4.98
C PRO A 120 -15.99 -18.49 4.64
N THR A 121 -15.45 -19.43 3.88
CA THR A 121 -16.03 -20.77 3.80
C THR A 121 -15.77 -21.51 5.11
N GLU A 122 -16.58 -22.52 5.41
CA GLU A 122 -16.37 -23.37 6.59
C GLU A 122 -14.95 -23.95 6.64
N LYS A 123 -14.43 -24.39 5.49
CA LYS A 123 -13.06 -24.91 5.40
C LYS A 123 -12.02 -23.83 5.73
N LEU A 124 -12.13 -22.63 5.16
CA LEU A 124 -11.19 -21.54 5.44
C LEU A 124 -11.21 -21.17 6.94
N PHE A 125 -12.39 -21.16 7.54
CA PHE A 125 -12.55 -20.93 8.97
C PHE A 125 -11.84 -22.00 9.81
N ASN A 126 -12.07 -23.29 9.51
CA ASN A 126 -11.46 -24.39 10.23
C ASN A 126 -9.93 -24.39 10.06
N ASP A 127 -9.43 -24.19 8.84
CA ASP A 127 -7.99 -24.12 8.56
C ASP A 127 -7.32 -22.95 9.33
N CYS A 128 -7.99 -21.80 9.41
CA CYS A 128 -7.50 -20.65 10.19
C CYS A 128 -7.44 -20.98 11.70
N CYS A 129 -8.44 -21.67 12.24
CA CYS A 129 -8.45 -22.12 13.62
C CYS A 129 -7.33 -23.13 13.91
N ASP A 130 -7.10 -24.09 13.01
CA ASP A 130 -6.02 -25.08 13.15
C ASP A 130 -4.65 -24.40 13.18
N GLU A 131 -4.37 -23.48 12.24
CA GLU A 131 -3.12 -22.71 12.20
C GLU A 131 -2.96 -21.83 13.45
N PHE A 132 -4.03 -21.17 13.91
CA PHE A 132 -4.00 -20.34 15.11
C PHE A 132 -3.66 -21.16 16.36
N ILE A 133 -4.33 -22.30 16.56
CA ILE A 133 -4.10 -23.20 17.70
C ILE A 133 -2.70 -23.80 17.61
N PHE A 134 -2.24 -24.18 16.42
CA PHE A 134 -0.90 -24.74 16.25
C PHE A 134 0.19 -23.69 16.53
N GLY A 135 0.03 -22.45 16.06
CA GLY A 135 0.93 -21.33 16.37
C GLY A 135 1.00 -21.01 17.87
N LEU A 136 -0.17 -20.77 18.48
CA LEU A 136 -0.28 -20.41 19.89
C LEU A 136 0.09 -21.54 20.83
N GLY A 137 -0.33 -22.77 20.53
CA GLY A 137 -0.16 -23.93 21.40
C GLY A 137 1.22 -24.57 21.27
N SER A 138 1.85 -24.51 20.09
CA SER A 138 3.06 -25.28 19.82
C SER A 138 4.32 -24.44 19.62
N HIS A 139 4.23 -23.24 19.06
CA HIS A 139 5.41 -22.43 18.71
C HIS A 139 5.71 -21.36 19.76
N ILE A 140 4.71 -20.55 20.11
CA ILE A 140 4.87 -19.42 21.04
C ILE A 140 5.39 -19.85 22.43
N PRO A 141 4.92 -20.94 23.06
CA PRO A 141 5.42 -21.35 24.37
C PRO A 141 6.90 -21.76 24.31
N LYS A 142 7.34 -22.35 23.20
CA LYS A 142 8.74 -22.74 23.00
C LYS A 142 9.64 -21.51 22.87
N THR A 143 9.21 -20.49 22.12
CA THR A 143 10.01 -19.26 21.96
C THR A 143 10.11 -18.48 23.27
N ILE A 144 9.04 -18.44 24.07
CA ILE A 144 9.05 -17.86 25.42
C ILE A 144 10.03 -18.64 26.32
N TRP A 145 9.91 -19.97 26.37
CA TRP A 145 10.79 -20.81 27.18
C TRP A 145 12.27 -20.64 26.83
N ARG A 146 12.58 -20.52 25.53
CA ARG A 146 13.94 -20.34 25.00
C ARG A 146 14.42 -18.89 25.02
N LYS A 147 13.56 -17.94 25.39
CA LYS A 147 13.85 -16.49 25.37
C LYS A 147 14.20 -15.95 23.97
N GLU A 148 13.58 -16.52 22.93
CA GLU A 148 13.78 -16.15 21.52
C GLU A 148 12.85 -14.98 21.14
N LEU A 149 13.05 -13.80 21.73
CA LEU A 149 12.15 -12.65 21.58
C LEU A 149 11.90 -12.21 20.12
N PRO A 150 12.90 -12.17 19.22
CA PRO A 150 12.64 -11.83 17.81
C PRO A 150 11.72 -12.82 17.12
N LEU A 151 11.91 -14.12 17.37
CA LEU A 151 11.09 -15.17 16.79
C LEU A 151 9.67 -15.16 17.38
N LEU A 152 9.53 -14.90 18.68
CA LEU A 152 8.24 -14.67 19.32
C LEU A 152 7.48 -13.52 18.64
N LYS A 153 8.15 -12.38 18.39
CA LYS A 153 7.54 -11.25 17.68
C LYS A 153 7.07 -11.65 16.29
N THR A 154 7.87 -12.42 15.54
CA THR A 154 7.46 -12.94 14.22
C THR A 154 6.22 -13.81 14.30
N TYR A 155 6.11 -14.74 15.26
CA TYR A 155 4.91 -15.55 15.41
C TYR A 155 3.67 -14.71 15.73
N ILE A 156 3.81 -13.70 16.60
CA ILE A 156 2.71 -12.79 16.92
C ILE A 156 2.28 -11.99 15.68
N ASP A 157 3.22 -11.40 14.95
CA ASP A 157 2.90 -10.53 13.81
C ASP A 157 2.46 -11.28 12.55
N VAL A 158 2.93 -12.51 12.33
CA VAL A 158 2.68 -13.26 11.09
C VAL A 158 1.59 -14.32 11.26
N VAL A 159 1.53 -14.99 12.41
CA VAL A 159 0.60 -16.11 12.62
C VAL A 159 -0.66 -15.65 13.35
N LEU A 160 -0.55 -14.76 14.34
CA LEU A 160 -1.73 -14.32 15.10
C LEU A 160 -2.47 -13.12 14.51
N ARG A 161 -1.80 -12.34 13.65
CA ARG A 161 -2.35 -11.09 13.08
C ARG A 161 -2.82 -11.23 11.63
N LYS A 162 -2.58 -12.36 10.98
CA LYS A 162 -3.12 -12.64 9.64
C LYS A 162 -4.49 -13.32 9.79
N PRO A 163 -5.52 -12.85 9.06
CA PRO A 163 -6.82 -13.51 9.00
C PRO A 163 -6.75 -14.86 8.31
#